data_AF-A0A7S2NQW2-F1
#
_entry.id   AF-A0A7S2NQW2-F1
#
_cell.length_a   1.000
_cell.length_b   1.000
_cell.length_c   1.000
_cell.angle_alpha   90.00
_cell.angle_beta   90.00
_cell.angle_gamma   90.00
#
_symmetry.space_group_name_H-M   'P 1'
#
loop_
_entity.id
_entity.type
_entity.pdbx_description
1 polymer ?
#
loop_
_entity_poly.entity_id
_entity_poly.type
_entity_poly.pdbx_seq_one_letter_code
_entity_poly.pdbx_strand_id
1 'polypeptide(L)'
;DNTDDGPPSWEMGGTHDFEFHEKDTKAEVALGKLAAAASSALVPFLTGIPALTNLADQVGSTVKFFGAGSQNSNNRKAVVACDKVTRTYATAVITKEEKHLQGGLLGMSAAQIDITIRMTFRRVTPANAAAERICQELINAHINDDLIGLLETERIFGVAP
;
A
#
# COMPACT_ATOMS: atom_id res chain seq x y z
N ASP A 1 -23.18 -34.38 10.34
CA ASP A 1 -22.90 -33.23 9.46
C ASP A 1 -21.96 -32.27 10.14
N ASN A 2 -20.66 -32.50 9.96
CA ASN A 2 -19.65 -31.50 10.26
C ASN A 2 -19.59 -30.57 9.04
N THR A 3 -20.18 -29.38 9.14
CA THR A 3 -19.81 -28.30 8.22
C THR A 3 -18.41 -27.88 8.63
N ASP A 4 -17.44 -28.38 7.86
CA ASP A 4 -16.11 -27.81 7.72
C ASP A 4 -16.31 -26.42 7.10
N ASP A 5 -16.83 -25.49 7.91
CA ASP A 5 -16.93 -24.07 7.57
C ASP A 5 -15.51 -23.52 7.66
N GLY A 6 -14.71 -23.91 6.67
CA GLY A 6 -13.49 -23.20 6.33
C GLY A 6 -13.81 -21.70 6.24
N PRO A 7 -12.84 -20.84 6.58
CA PRO A 7 -13.10 -19.43 6.72
C PRO A 7 -13.81 -18.88 5.48
N PRO A 8 -14.81 -18.00 5.67
CA PRO A 8 -15.63 -17.50 4.58
C PRO A 8 -14.73 -16.89 3.50
N SER A 9 -15.06 -17.12 2.22
CA SER A 9 -14.22 -16.89 1.02
C SER A 9 -13.61 -15.49 0.86
N TRP A 10 -13.95 -14.53 1.72
CA TRP A 10 -13.36 -13.20 1.78
C TRP A 10 -12.06 -13.14 2.61
N GLU A 11 -11.74 -14.15 3.45
CA GLU A 11 -10.40 -14.32 4.05
C GLU A 11 -9.33 -14.73 3.00
N MET A 12 -9.74 -15.16 1.81
CA MET A 12 -8.84 -15.34 0.65
C MET A 12 -8.57 -14.03 -0.12
N GLY A 13 -8.88 -12.89 0.49
CA GLY A 13 -8.34 -11.60 0.10
C GLY A 13 -6.88 -11.50 0.51
N GLY A 14 -5.98 -12.08 -0.28
CA GLY A 14 -4.57 -12.21 0.08
C GLY A 14 -3.94 -10.88 0.52
N THR A 15 -3.36 -10.88 1.71
CA THR A 15 -2.42 -9.84 2.13
C THR A 15 -1.07 -10.16 1.51
N HIS A 16 -0.48 -9.17 0.85
CA HIS A 16 0.83 -9.30 0.23
C HIS A 16 1.72 -8.17 0.71
N ASP A 17 2.85 -8.55 1.32
CA ASP A 17 3.87 -7.61 1.76
C ASP A 17 5.00 -7.56 0.74
N PHE A 18 5.44 -6.34 0.44
CA PHE A 18 6.54 -6.05 -0.45
C PHE A 18 7.53 -5.15 0.25
N GLU A 19 8.81 -5.41 0.05
CA GLU A 19 9.89 -4.52 0.46
C GLU A 19 10.76 -4.21 -0.76
N PHE A 20 10.96 -2.92 -1.01
CA PHE A 20 11.80 -2.42 -2.09
C PHE A 20 12.87 -1.51 -1.50
N HIS A 21 14.07 -1.61 -2.05
CA HIS A 21 15.25 -0.92 -1.55
C HIS A 21 16.00 -0.29 -2.72
N GLU A 22 16.43 0.95 -2.58
CA GLU A 22 17.22 1.65 -3.59
C GLU A 22 18.19 2.65 -2.96
N LYS A 23 19.40 2.71 -3.52
CA LYS A 23 20.45 3.65 -3.11
C LYS A 23 20.80 4.54 -4.27
N ASP A 24 20.72 5.84 -4.05
CA ASP A 24 21.09 6.81 -5.08
C ASP A 24 21.72 8.07 -4.47
N THR A 25 22.37 8.86 -5.31
CA THR A 25 22.86 10.20 -4.94
C THR A 25 21.73 11.23 -4.86
N LYS A 26 20.57 10.93 -5.47
CA LYS A 26 19.39 11.80 -5.48
C LYS A 26 18.15 11.02 -5.06
N ALA A 27 17.46 11.50 -4.01
CA ALA A 27 16.25 10.89 -3.49
C ALA A 27 15.16 10.72 -4.56
N GLU A 28 14.97 11.71 -5.43
CA GLU A 28 13.97 11.67 -6.51
C GLU A 28 14.21 10.53 -7.50
N VAL A 29 15.48 10.21 -7.79
CA VAL A 29 15.84 9.11 -8.70
C VAL A 29 15.56 7.77 -8.02
N ALA A 30 15.95 7.62 -6.75
CA ALA A 30 15.65 6.42 -5.96
C ALA A 30 14.14 6.19 -5.85
N LEU A 31 13.36 7.22 -5.48
CA LEU A 31 11.90 7.16 -5.40
C LEU A 31 11.26 6.87 -6.76
N GLY A 32 11.81 7.39 -7.86
CA GLY A 32 11.34 7.06 -9.21
C GLY A 32 11.50 5.57 -9.57
N LYS A 33 12.63 4.96 -9.24
CA LYS A 33 12.87 3.52 -9.44
C LYS A 33 11.96 2.67 -8.55
N LEU A 34 11.85 3.04 -7.27
CA LEU A 34 10.99 2.37 -6.29
C LEU A 34 9.50 2.46 -6.67
N ALA A 35 9.06 3.60 -7.22
CA ALA A 35 7.70 3.78 -7.70
C ALA A 35 7.35 2.81 -8.84
N ALA A 36 8.25 2.64 -9.80
CA ALA A 36 8.06 1.68 -10.90
C ALA A 36 8.01 0.24 -10.40
N ALA A 37 8.88 -0.13 -9.45
CA ALA A 37 8.89 -1.45 -8.84
C ALA A 37 7.61 -1.74 -8.05
N ALA A 38 7.18 -0.81 -7.19
CA ALA A 38 5.97 -0.94 -6.38
C ALA A 38 4.71 -1.03 -7.26
N SER A 39 4.61 -0.18 -8.29
CA SER A 39 3.50 -0.22 -9.25
C SER A 39 3.43 -1.56 -9.98
N SER A 40 4.56 -2.03 -10.51
CA SER A 40 4.63 -3.30 -11.26
C SER A 40 4.30 -4.51 -10.40
N ALA A 41 4.68 -4.49 -9.11
CA ALA A 41 4.40 -5.58 -8.18
C ALA A 41 2.90 -5.78 -7.92
N LEU A 42 2.08 -4.73 -8.06
CA LEU A 42 0.63 -4.81 -7.85
C LEU A 42 -0.15 -5.32 -9.07
N VAL A 43 0.39 -5.14 -10.28
CA VAL A 43 -0.32 -5.49 -11.52
C VAL A 43 -0.92 -6.90 -11.51
N PRO A 44 -0.22 -7.97 -11.09
CA PRO A 44 -0.77 -9.32 -11.07
C PRO A 44 -1.97 -9.52 -10.12
N PHE A 45 -2.11 -8.68 -9.09
CA PHE A 45 -3.18 -8.79 -8.09
C PHE A 45 -4.44 -8.00 -8.47
N LEU A 46 -4.29 -7.05 -9.37
CA LEU A 46 -5.34 -6.14 -9.85
C LEU A 46 -5.98 -6.63 -11.16
N THR A 47 -5.39 -7.64 -11.80
CA THR A 47 -5.93 -8.21 -13.04
C THR A 47 -7.34 -8.78 -12.82
N GLY A 48 -8.23 -8.54 -13.78
CA GLY A 48 -9.61 -9.04 -13.76
C GLY A 48 -10.65 -8.08 -13.18
N ILE A 49 -10.23 -6.94 -12.61
CA ILE A 49 -11.14 -5.90 -12.12
C ILE A 49 -10.69 -4.53 -12.65
N PRO A 50 -11.24 -4.05 -13.79
CA PRO A 50 -10.80 -2.81 -14.43
C PRO A 50 -10.83 -1.58 -13.52
N ALA A 51 -11.76 -1.52 -12.56
CA ALA A 51 -11.84 -0.41 -11.63
C ALA A 51 -10.68 -0.35 -10.61
N LEU A 52 -9.92 -1.46 -10.44
CA LEU A 52 -8.78 -1.52 -9.53
C LEU A 52 -7.43 -1.30 -10.22
N THR A 53 -7.36 -1.30 -11.56
CA THR A 53 -6.08 -1.17 -12.28
C THR A 53 -5.39 0.16 -12.02
N ASN A 54 -6.17 1.23 -11.74
CA ASN A 54 -5.63 2.54 -11.40
C ASN A 54 -4.91 2.57 -10.04
N LEU A 55 -5.10 1.55 -9.18
CA LEU A 55 -4.39 1.46 -7.90
C LEU A 55 -2.87 1.38 -8.11
N ALA A 56 -2.41 0.62 -9.09
CA ALA A 56 -0.97 0.49 -9.39
C ALA A 56 -0.35 1.85 -9.77
N ASP A 57 -1.05 2.64 -10.58
CA ASP A 57 -0.62 3.97 -10.98
C ASP A 57 -0.62 4.95 -9.78
N GLN A 58 -1.66 4.88 -8.94
CA GLN A 58 -1.75 5.69 -7.73
C GLN A 58 -0.63 5.34 -6.73
N VAL A 59 -0.31 4.06 -6.53
CA VAL A 59 0.83 3.62 -5.72
C VAL A 59 2.14 4.17 -6.27
N GLY A 60 2.37 4.03 -7.58
CA GLY A 60 3.56 4.59 -8.23
C GLY A 60 3.67 6.11 -8.02
N SER A 61 2.55 6.83 -8.19
CA SER A 61 2.47 8.27 -7.93
C SER A 61 2.77 8.61 -6.46
N THR A 62 2.13 7.91 -5.51
CA THR A 62 2.34 8.10 -4.07
C THR A 62 3.79 7.87 -3.67
N VAL A 63 4.44 6.82 -4.20
CA VAL A 63 5.86 6.56 -3.95
C VAL A 63 6.74 7.68 -4.51
N LYS A 64 6.49 8.09 -5.76
CA LYS A 64 7.27 9.13 -6.45
C LYS A 64 7.19 10.49 -5.74
N PHE A 65 6.03 10.82 -5.17
CA PHE A 65 5.78 12.08 -4.48
C PHE A 65 5.93 12.01 -2.97
N PHE A 66 6.54 10.95 -2.43
CA PHE A 66 7.00 11.01 -1.05
C PHE A 66 7.95 12.20 -0.88
N GLY A 67 7.59 13.15 -0.01
CA GLY A 67 8.44 14.29 0.27
C GLY A 67 9.80 13.85 0.82
N ALA A 68 10.86 14.58 0.45
CA ALA A 68 12.16 14.50 1.13
C ALA A 68 11.99 15.04 2.56
N GLY A 69 12.43 14.27 3.56
CA GLY A 69 12.35 14.67 4.96
C GLY A 69 13.70 15.04 5.53
N SER A 70 13.74 15.50 6.79
CA SER A 70 15.00 15.59 7.56
C SER A 70 15.60 14.19 7.76
N GLN A 71 16.86 14.13 8.22
CA GLN A 71 17.56 12.85 8.47
C GLN A 71 16.68 11.89 9.27
N ASN A 72 16.38 10.72 8.70
CA ASN A 72 15.51 9.67 9.24
C ASN A 72 14.02 10.08 9.33
N SER A 73 13.38 10.26 8.17
CA SER A 73 11.94 10.47 8.08
C SER A 73 11.20 9.17 7.75
N ASN A 74 10.16 8.88 8.54
CA ASN A 74 9.19 7.84 8.24
C ASN A 74 7.92 8.50 7.70
N ASN A 75 7.53 8.16 6.48
CA ASN A 75 6.29 8.67 5.89
C ASN A 75 5.40 7.48 5.52
N ARG A 76 4.16 7.50 5.98
CA ARG A 76 3.18 6.42 5.74
C ARG A 76 2.00 7.00 4.98
N LYS A 77 1.59 6.31 3.92
CA LYS A 77 0.44 6.68 3.08
C LYS A 77 -0.35 5.43 2.75
N ALA A 78 -1.66 5.57 2.61
CA ALA A 78 -2.52 4.54 2.06
C ALA A 78 -3.08 4.99 0.72
N VAL A 79 -3.23 4.03 -0.18
CA VAL A 79 -3.90 4.19 -1.47
C VAL A 79 -5.05 3.19 -1.50
N VAL A 80 -6.21 3.62 -1.98
CA VAL A 80 -7.43 2.82 -1.97
C VAL A 80 -8.10 2.91 -3.33
N ALA A 81 -8.49 1.77 -3.87
CA ALA A 81 -9.29 1.69 -5.08
C ALA A 81 -10.48 0.76 -4.85
N CYS A 82 -11.59 1.05 -5.50
CA CYS A 82 -12.81 0.26 -5.36
C CYS A 82 -13.52 0.08 -6.69
N ASP A 83 -14.12 -1.09 -6.83
CA ASP A 83 -15.08 -1.41 -7.87
C ASP A 83 -16.49 -1.45 -7.27
N LYS A 84 -17.34 -0.52 -7.69
CA LYS A 84 -18.74 -0.47 -7.25
C LYS A 84 -19.60 -1.59 -7.84
N VAL A 85 -19.18 -2.19 -8.96
CA VAL A 85 -19.92 -3.26 -9.64
C VAL A 85 -19.71 -4.59 -8.92
N THR A 86 -18.46 -4.99 -8.73
CA THR A 86 -18.13 -6.24 -8.02
C THR A 86 -18.12 -6.08 -6.51
N ARG A 87 -18.22 -4.83 -6.00
CA ARG A 87 -18.08 -4.46 -4.58
C ARG A 87 -16.72 -4.84 -3.98
N THR A 88 -15.73 -5.05 -4.84
CA THR A 88 -14.35 -5.31 -4.43
C THR A 88 -13.66 -4.00 -4.11
N TYR A 89 -12.83 -3.98 -3.08
CA TYR A 89 -11.86 -2.90 -2.89
C TYR A 89 -10.47 -3.46 -2.63
N ALA A 90 -9.47 -2.62 -2.90
CA ALA A 90 -8.08 -2.93 -2.63
C ALA A 90 -7.42 -1.73 -1.96
N THR A 91 -6.56 -2.02 -1.00
CA THR A 91 -5.76 -1.06 -0.25
C THR A 91 -4.29 -1.37 -0.43
N ALA A 92 -3.46 -0.34 -0.50
CA ALA A 92 -2.01 -0.45 -0.46
C ALA A 92 -1.49 0.56 0.56
N VAL A 93 -0.91 0.07 1.64
CA VAL A 93 -0.27 0.89 2.67
C VAL A 93 1.21 0.91 2.41
N ILE A 94 1.76 2.10 2.21
CA ILE A 94 3.13 2.32 1.78
C ILE A 94 3.84 3.11 2.86
N THR A 95 4.96 2.57 3.34
CA THR A 95 5.83 3.20 4.33
C THR A 95 7.19 3.45 3.70
N LYS A 96 7.66 4.68 3.79
CA LYS A 96 9.00 5.10 3.39
C LYS A 96 9.89 5.24 4.61
N GLU A 97 11.09 4.69 4.52
CA GLU A 97 12.22 4.94 5.41
C GLU A 97 13.36 5.53 4.57
N GLU A 98 13.98 6.62 5.03
CA GLU A 98 15.07 7.31 4.33
C GLU A 98 16.26 7.52 5.25
N LYS A 99 17.45 7.08 4.82
CA LYS A 99 18.72 7.20 5.54
C LYS A 99 19.75 7.92 4.69
N HIS A 100 20.37 8.96 5.25
CA HIS A 100 21.46 9.70 4.61
C HIS A 100 22.79 9.09 5.03
N LEU A 101 23.54 8.56 4.06
CA LEU A 101 24.84 7.95 4.27
C LEU A 101 25.93 9.00 4.02
N GLN A 102 26.68 9.35 5.07
CA GLN A 102 27.82 10.26 4.93
C GLN A 102 28.96 9.56 4.18
N GLY A 103 29.44 10.19 3.10
CA GLY A 103 30.66 9.75 2.41
C GLY A 103 31.86 9.88 3.33
N GLY A 104 32.68 8.84 3.42
CA GLY A 104 33.85 8.82 4.30
C GLY A 104 34.83 9.96 4.01
N LEU A 105 35.39 10.56 5.06
CA LEU A 105 36.61 11.37 4.97
C LEU A 105 37.69 10.50 4.30
N LEU A 106 38.34 11.03 3.25
CA LEU A 106 39.35 10.40 2.39
C LEU A 106 38.79 9.86 1.06
N GLY A 107 38.41 10.78 0.17
CA GLY A 107 38.43 10.55 -1.28
C GLY A 107 37.19 9.88 -1.88
N MET A 108 36.22 10.71 -2.24
CA MET A 108 35.28 10.51 -3.36
C MET A 108 34.26 9.35 -3.26
N SER A 109 33.41 9.34 -2.24
CA SER A 109 32.03 8.87 -2.45
C SER A 109 31.07 10.03 -2.20
N ALA A 110 30.25 10.36 -3.20
CA ALA A 110 29.17 11.33 -3.01
C ALA A 110 28.25 10.84 -1.89
N ALA A 111 27.73 11.75 -1.07
CA ALA A 111 26.72 11.38 -0.07
C ALA A 111 25.60 10.60 -0.76
N GLN A 112 25.30 9.41 -0.23
CA GLN A 112 24.26 8.55 -0.77
C GLN A 112 23.02 8.64 0.12
N ILE A 113 21.86 8.43 -0.50
CA ILE A 113 20.59 8.30 0.18
C ILE A 113 20.13 6.87 -0.05
N ASP A 114 19.79 6.21 1.03
CA ASP A 114 19.24 4.87 1.06
C ASP A 114 17.75 4.99 1.40
N ILE A 115 16.88 4.54 0.49
CA ILE A 115 15.43 4.58 0.66
C ILE A 115 14.89 3.16 0.63
N THR A 116 14.11 2.82 1.66
CA THR A 116 13.32 1.59 1.72
C THR A 116 11.85 1.93 1.65
N ILE A 117 11.11 1.27 0.76
CA ILE A 117 9.65 1.29 0.72
C ILE A 117 9.15 -0.07 1.17
N ARG A 118 8.30 -0.09 2.19
CA ARG A 118 7.51 -1.26 2.59
C ARG A 118 6.07 -1.05 2.18
N MET A 119 5.47 -2.03 1.54
CA MET A 119 4.10 -1.95 1.06
C MET A 119 3.31 -3.18 1.49
N THR A 120 2.19 -2.97 2.17
CA THR A 120 1.21 -4.01 2.47
C THR A 120 0.01 -3.79 1.56
N PHE A 121 -0.24 -4.74 0.67
CA PHE A 121 -1.39 -4.76 -0.22
C PHE A 121 -2.44 -5.71 0.30
N ARG A 122 -3.70 -5.27 0.28
CA ARG A 122 -4.85 -6.11 0.62
C ARG A 122 -5.92 -5.93 -0.42
N ARG A 123 -6.59 -7.02 -0.79
CA ARG A 123 -7.76 -6.99 -1.67
C ARG A 123 -8.90 -7.71 -1.00
N VAL A 124 -9.99 -7.00 -0.75
CA VAL A 124 -11.16 -7.57 -0.10
C VAL A 124 -12.29 -7.63 -1.11
N THR A 125 -12.90 -8.81 -1.23
CA THR A 125 -14.02 -9.06 -2.15
C THR A 125 -15.26 -9.49 -1.35
N PRO A 126 -16.08 -8.56 -0.82
CA PRO A 126 -17.34 -8.93 -0.17
C PRO A 126 -18.52 -8.82 -1.13
N ALA A 127 -19.45 -9.76 -1.02
CA ALA A 127 -20.72 -9.74 -1.75
C ALA A 127 -21.83 -8.92 -1.03
N ASN A 128 -21.54 -7.76 -0.41
CA ASN A 128 -22.57 -7.02 0.36
C ASN A 128 -22.35 -5.49 0.46
N ALA A 129 -23.36 -4.77 0.95
CA ALA A 129 -23.38 -3.30 1.07
C ALA A 129 -22.38 -2.73 2.12
N ALA A 130 -21.80 -3.58 2.97
CA ALA A 130 -20.77 -3.14 3.92
C ALA A 130 -19.47 -2.78 3.21
N ALA A 131 -19.11 -3.51 2.14
CA ALA A 131 -17.93 -3.24 1.32
C ALA A 131 -17.95 -1.83 0.71
N GLU A 132 -19.11 -1.41 0.21
CA GLU A 132 -19.29 -0.08 -0.39
C GLU A 132 -19.11 1.04 0.64
N ARG A 133 -19.61 0.84 1.86
CA ARG A 133 -19.43 1.79 2.97
C ARG A 133 -17.97 1.88 3.40
N ILE A 134 -17.32 0.73 3.60
CA ILE A 134 -15.89 0.67 3.96
C ILE A 134 -15.06 1.37 2.89
N CYS A 135 -15.27 1.02 1.61
CA CYS A 135 -14.62 1.69 0.50
C CYS A 135 -14.79 3.23 0.56
N GLN A 136 -16.01 3.72 0.76
CA GLN A 136 -16.28 5.16 0.76
C GLN A 136 -15.64 5.86 1.97
N GLU A 137 -15.67 5.23 3.15
CA GLU A 137 -14.96 5.71 4.34
C GLU A 137 -13.44 5.72 4.10
N LEU A 138 -12.91 4.67 3.46
CA LEU A 138 -11.51 4.52 3.14
C LEU A 138 -11.01 5.61 2.16
N ILE A 139 -11.81 5.95 1.15
CA ILE A 139 -11.51 7.03 0.19
C ILE A 139 -11.56 8.41 0.86
N ASN A 140 -12.48 8.61 1.80
CA ASN A 140 -12.66 9.92 2.44
C ASN A 140 -11.61 10.23 3.51
N ALA A 141 -11.01 9.20 4.12
CA ALA A 141 -10.03 9.38 5.17
C ALA A 141 -8.59 9.27 4.66
N HIS A 142 -7.66 9.87 5.40
CA HIS A 142 -6.22 9.74 5.17
C HIS A 142 -5.67 8.72 6.17
N ILE A 143 -5.53 7.47 5.72
CA ILE A 143 -5.55 6.30 6.62
C ILE A 143 -4.17 5.65 6.70
N ASN A 144 -3.95 4.94 7.81
CA ASN A 144 -2.79 4.10 8.06
C ASN A 144 -3.23 2.61 8.17
N ASP A 145 -2.32 1.63 8.14
CA ASP A 145 -2.70 0.19 8.11
C ASP A 145 -3.54 -0.23 9.33
N ASP A 146 -3.25 0.31 10.52
CA ASP A 146 -3.95 -0.09 11.75
C ASP A 146 -5.42 0.35 11.69
N LEU A 147 -5.66 1.57 11.22
CA LEU A 147 -7.01 2.10 11.02
C LEU A 147 -7.71 1.42 9.83
N ILE A 148 -6.98 1.02 8.77
CA ILE A 148 -7.54 0.18 7.70
C ILE A 148 -8.03 -1.14 8.29
N GLY A 149 -7.17 -1.87 9.01
CA GLY A 149 -7.53 -3.15 9.63
C GLY A 149 -8.72 -3.01 10.59
N LEU A 150 -8.81 -1.91 11.35
CA LEU A 150 -9.96 -1.63 12.21
C LEU A 150 -11.25 -1.46 11.41
N LEU A 151 -11.25 -0.61 10.37
CA LEU A 151 -12.42 -0.37 9.52
C LEU A 151 -12.86 -1.63 8.78
N GLU A 152 -11.91 -2.44 8.32
CA GLU A 152 -12.16 -3.75 7.71
C GLU A 152 -12.80 -4.70 8.72
N THR A 153 -12.34 -4.73 9.97
CA THR A 153 -12.83 -5.64 11.01
C THR A 153 -14.22 -5.22 11.53
N GLU A 154 -14.38 -4.00 12.06
CA GLU A 154 -15.62 -3.58 12.73
C GLU A 154 -16.85 -3.63 11.80
N ARG A 155 -16.66 -3.26 10.53
CA ARG A 155 -17.76 -3.07 9.58
C ARG A 155 -18.10 -4.34 8.79
N ILE A 156 -17.14 -5.23 8.55
CA ILE A 156 -17.41 -6.53 7.90
C ILE A 156 -18.07 -7.49 8.90
N PHE A 157 -17.62 -7.49 10.15
CA PHE A 157 -18.15 -8.38 11.18
C PHE A 157 -19.38 -7.83 11.91
N GLY A 158 -19.85 -6.63 11.55
CA GLY A 158 -21.02 -6.02 12.18
C GLY A 158 -20.85 -5.83 13.68
N VAL A 159 -19.61 -5.69 14.15
CA VAL A 159 -19.31 -5.33 15.53
C VAL A 159 -19.70 -3.86 15.66
N ALA A 160 -20.96 -3.63 16.03
CA ALA A 160 -21.41 -2.31 16.44
C ALA A 160 -20.61 -1.88 17.68
N PRO A 161 -20.32 -0.57 17.85
CA PRO A 161 -19.87 -0.07 19.14
C PRO A 161 -20.91 -0.31 20.25
#